data_AF-A0A519ZGU9-F1
#
_entry.id   AF-A0A519ZGU9-F1
#
_cell.length_a   1.000
_cell.length_b   1.000
_cell.length_c   1.000
_cell.angle_alpha   90.00
_cell.angle_beta   90.00
_cell.angle_gamma   90.00
#
_symmetry.space_group_name_H-M   'P 1'
#
loop_
_entity.id
_entity.type
_entity.pdbx_description
1 polymer ?
#
loop_
_entity_poly.entity_id
_entity_poly.type
_entity_poly.pdbx_seq_one_letter_code
_entity_poly.pdbx_strand_id
1 'polypeptide(L)'
;MATFYLRWSGLIGLSLFMGLVVYLIRPPRPLAADAPTAAFAAGRAMRDVAVIAQRPHSSGTPANAAVRDYLVQRCQALGCSTTIQDTTVLVAEGRQLLLGRVQNIIARMPGQQPGEKAVLVLAHYDSQPHTPGAGDDAAGVAAMLETMRALRSGPPLKHTIIWLFTDGEEDGLLGARAYAADTARLRRTIGVALNFEGRGNRGPSLTFEVSSQNGWVVREYARAVPTPLASSLFYEVYRHLPNDTDFTPLRQAGLTGLNFALVDGYSYYHSPADTPARLDQGSLQHQGEYMLSLVRHFGTISLAQTKAPDYTFFNPLGTWLVGYPTAWSLPLTVLIILLVISTLVAARRRQRLTWPGLLGGALAWVVGLALLMGVGWGILTAIKAVYPPYGAFYDAAFYNVLAYQVALLALGGALFTAYYGWLS
;
A
#
# COMPACT_ATOMS: atom_id res chain seq x y z
N MET A 1 2.25 -15.06 -44.51
CA MET A 1 2.99 -15.03 -43.22
C MET A 1 3.44 -13.62 -42.83
N ALA A 2 4.13 -12.86 -43.69
CA ALA A 2 4.61 -11.50 -43.36
C ALA A 2 3.51 -10.53 -42.84
N THR A 3 2.32 -10.55 -43.43
CA THR A 3 1.15 -9.74 -43.02
C THR A 3 0.57 -10.13 -41.66
N PHE A 4 0.69 -11.39 -41.25
CA PHE A 4 0.27 -11.84 -39.91
C PHE A 4 1.25 -11.32 -38.85
N TYR A 5 2.56 -11.51 -39.06
CA TYR A 5 3.58 -11.03 -38.13
C TYR A 5 3.57 -9.50 -37.97
N LEU A 6 3.34 -8.74 -39.04
CA LEU A 6 3.18 -7.28 -38.98
C LEU A 6 1.90 -6.82 -38.26
N ARG A 7 0.83 -7.61 -38.30
CA ARG A 7 -0.44 -7.30 -37.62
C ARG A 7 -0.40 -7.58 -36.12
N TRP A 8 0.31 -8.63 -35.69
CA TRP A 8 0.32 -9.10 -34.30
C TRP A 8 1.56 -8.69 -33.49
N SER A 9 2.63 -8.22 -34.13
CA SER A 9 3.88 -7.82 -33.46
C SER A 9 3.67 -6.75 -32.38
N GLY A 10 2.77 -5.79 -32.59
CA GLY A 10 2.44 -4.76 -31.60
C GLY A 10 1.77 -5.34 -30.34
N LEU A 11 0.84 -6.28 -30.51
CA LEU A 11 0.17 -6.94 -29.40
C LEU A 11 1.10 -7.89 -28.65
N ILE A 12 1.97 -8.61 -29.37
CA ILE A 12 3.02 -9.44 -28.76
C ILE A 12 3.99 -8.56 -27.96
N GLY A 13 4.45 -7.45 -28.54
CA GLY A 13 5.32 -6.49 -27.87
C GLY A 13 4.69 -5.91 -26.60
N LEU A 14 3.41 -5.50 -26.66
CA LEU A 14 2.67 -5.01 -25.50
C LEU A 14 2.51 -6.09 -24.42
N SER A 15 2.23 -7.33 -24.82
CA SER A 15 2.07 -8.45 -23.89
C SER A 15 3.38 -8.80 -23.19
N LEU A 16 4.50 -8.82 -23.93
CA LEU A 16 5.84 -9.01 -23.36
C LEU A 16 6.21 -7.85 -22.43
N PHE A 17 5.88 -6.61 -22.80
CA PHE A 17 6.11 -5.44 -21.96
C PHE A 17 5.29 -5.51 -20.66
N MET A 18 4.02 -5.88 -20.73
CA MET A 18 3.20 -6.10 -19.52
C MET A 18 3.76 -7.23 -18.65
N GLY A 19 4.17 -8.34 -19.27
CA GLY A 19 4.81 -9.45 -18.55
C GLY A 19 6.10 -9.02 -17.83
N LEU A 20 6.90 -8.17 -18.48
CA LEU A 20 8.08 -7.56 -17.88
C LEU A 20 7.71 -6.64 -16.72
N VAL A 21 6.72 -5.75 -16.86
CA VAL A 21 6.26 -4.87 -15.77
C VAL A 21 5.83 -5.68 -14.55
N VAL A 22 5.00 -6.73 -14.74
CA VAL A 22 4.55 -7.61 -13.66
C VAL A 22 5.73 -8.36 -13.02
N TYR A 23 6.72 -8.77 -13.80
CA TYR A 23 7.93 -9.40 -13.29
C TYR A 23 8.77 -8.46 -12.43
N LEU A 24 8.90 -7.19 -12.85
CA LEU A 24 9.75 -6.20 -12.20
C LEU A 24 9.20 -5.68 -10.85
N ILE A 25 7.90 -5.85 -10.58
CA ILE A 25 7.28 -5.40 -9.33
C ILE A 25 7.09 -6.53 -8.30
N ARG A 26 7.65 -7.72 -8.54
CA ARG A 26 7.52 -8.84 -7.60
C ARG A 26 8.29 -8.56 -6.30
N PRO A 27 7.75 -9.01 -5.15
CA PRO A 27 8.50 -9.00 -3.90
C PRO A 27 9.85 -9.74 -4.02
N PRO A 28 10.85 -9.35 -3.22
CA PRO A 28 12.12 -10.05 -3.16
C PRO A 28 11.95 -11.45 -2.58
N ARG A 29 12.97 -12.29 -2.73
CA ARG A 29 13.00 -13.59 -2.06
C ARG A 29 13.11 -13.38 -0.54
N PRO A 30 12.31 -14.07 0.28
CA PRO A 30 12.40 -13.96 1.73
C PRO A 30 13.75 -14.48 2.24
N LEU A 31 14.34 -13.76 3.19
CA LEU A 31 15.54 -14.23 3.88
C LEU A 31 15.15 -15.19 5.00
N ALA A 32 15.94 -16.26 5.13
CA ALA A 32 15.78 -17.28 6.15
C ALA A 32 16.16 -16.76 7.55
N ALA A 33 15.81 -17.52 8.59
CA ALA A 33 15.96 -17.06 9.98
C ALA A 33 17.43 -16.92 10.44
N ASP A 34 18.35 -17.56 9.74
CA ASP A 34 19.81 -17.53 9.93
C ASP A 34 20.52 -16.43 9.13
N ALA A 35 19.77 -15.59 8.39
CA ALA A 35 20.33 -14.46 7.67
C ALA A 35 21.09 -13.48 8.60
N PRO A 36 22.01 -12.66 8.07
CA PRO A 36 22.83 -11.75 8.89
C PRO A 36 22.02 -10.91 9.86
N THR A 37 22.56 -10.69 11.06
CA THR A 37 21.89 -9.98 12.16
C THR A 37 21.47 -8.56 11.77
N ALA A 38 22.26 -7.87 10.95
CA ALA A 38 22.00 -6.51 10.48
C ALA A 38 20.95 -6.41 9.37
N ALA A 39 20.53 -7.54 8.78
CA ALA A 39 19.48 -7.59 7.77
C ALA A 39 18.12 -7.84 8.42
N PHE A 40 17.07 -7.32 7.79
CA PHE A 40 15.71 -7.77 8.03
C PHE A 40 15.54 -9.18 7.47
N ALA A 41 14.92 -10.10 8.21
CA ALA A 41 14.62 -11.43 7.68
C ALA A 41 13.18 -11.85 7.96
N ALA A 42 12.41 -12.07 6.90
CA ALA A 42 11.04 -12.58 6.99
C ALA A 42 10.97 -13.91 7.74
N GLY A 43 11.97 -14.79 7.60
CA GLY A 43 12.02 -16.05 8.35
C GLY A 43 12.09 -15.89 9.86
N ARG A 44 12.62 -14.77 10.38
CA ARG A 44 12.54 -14.43 11.83
C ARG A 44 11.21 -13.79 12.16
N ALA A 45 10.77 -12.80 11.36
CA ALA A 45 9.52 -12.07 11.57
C ALA A 45 8.28 -13.01 11.56
N MET A 46 8.29 -14.07 10.74
CA MET A 46 7.21 -15.07 10.72
C MET A 46 6.97 -15.77 12.06
N ARG A 47 7.95 -15.78 12.98
CA ARG A 47 7.75 -16.30 14.34
C ARG A 47 6.81 -15.40 15.14
N ASP A 48 6.96 -14.09 15.01
CA ASP A 48 6.08 -13.12 15.63
C ASP A 48 4.69 -13.18 14.96
N VAL A 49 4.61 -13.27 13.62
CA VAL A 49 3.33 -13.46 12.90
C VAL A 49 2.58 -14.70 13.40
N ALA A 50 3.26 -15.84 13.57
CA ALA A 50 2.64 -17.08 14.02
C ALA A 50 2.07 -17.02 15.45
N VAL A 51 2.61 -16.13 16.30
CA VAL A 51 2.10 -15.91 17.66
C VAL A 51 0.94 -14.93 17.65
N ILE A 52 1.07 -13.80 16.94
CA ILE A 52 0.06 -12.74 16.87
C ILE A 52 -1.20 -13.26 16.17
N ALA A 53 -1.04 -13.76 14.94
CA ALA A 53 -2.13 -14.22 14.09
C ALA A 53 -2.48 -15.71 14.30
N GLN A 54 -2.36 -16.20 15.54
CA GLN A 54 -2.77 -17.57 15.87
C GLN A 54 -4.30 -17.74 15.80
N ARG A 55 -5.04 -16.70 16.17
CA ARG A 55 -6.51 -16.65 16.22
C ARG A 55 -6.97 -15.19 16.14
N PRO A 56 -8.26 -14.93 15.84
CA PRO A 56 -8.80 -13.57 15.91
C PRO A 56 -8.58 -12.92 17.27
N HIS A 57 -8.22 -11.64 17.25
CA HIS A 57 -7.78 -10.85 18.39
C HIS A 57 -8.24 -9.40 18.26
N SER A 58 -9.54 -9.20 18.00
CA SER A 58 -10.18 -7.88 17.99
C SER A 58 -10.08 -7.16 19.32
N SER A 59 -10.08 -5.84 19.24
CA SER A 59 -10.03 -4.89 20.35
C SER A 59 -10.96 -5.31 21.50
N GLY A 60 -10.44 -5.23 22.73
CA GLY A 60 -11.19 -5.57 23.94
C GLY A 60 -11.39 -7.06 24.22
N THR A 61 -10.97 -7.96 23.33
CA THR A 61 -11.00 -9.41 23.60
C THR A 61 -9.82 -9.86 24.49
N PRO A 62 -9.93 -11.01 25.20
CA PRO A 62 -8.79 -11.60 25.90
C PRO A 62 -7.63 -11.98 24.96
N ALA A 63 -7.92 -12.28 23.70
CA ALA A 63 -6.89 -12.58 22.70
C ALA A 63 -6.09 -11.34 22.32
N ASN A 64 -6.74 -10.20 22.11
CA ASN A 64 -6.10 -8.90 21.92
C ASN A 64 -5.21 -8.51 23.12
N ALA A 65 -5.71 -8.67 24.34
CA ALA A 65 -4.91 -8.43 25.54
C ALA A 65 -3.65 -9.33 25.63
N ALA A 66 -3.76 -10.60 25.21
CA ALA A 66 -2.61 -11.51 25.15
C ALA A 66 -1.58 -11.08 24.08
N VAL A 67 -2.03 -10.62 22.92
CA VAL A 67 -1.16 -10.03 21.89
C VAL A 67 -0.48 -8.77 22.44
N ARG A 68 -1.22 -7.87 23.08
CA ARG A 68 -0.66 -6.67 23.71
C ARG A 68 0.47 -7.00 24.68
N ASP A 69 0.24 -7.95 25.59
CA ASP A 69 1.23 -8.35 26.59
C ASP A 69 2.46 -9.01 25.95
N TYR A 70 2.26 -9.83 24.91
CA TYR A 70 3.33 -10.37 24.08
C TYR A 70 4.18 -9.26 23.45
N LEU A 71 3.55 -8.27 22.82
CA LEU A 71 4.24 -7.16 22.16
C LEU A 71 5.02 -6.30 23.14
N VAL A 72 4.46 -6.01 24.32
CA VAL A 72 5.18 -5.30 25.39
C VAL A 72 6.43 -6.07 25.79
N GLN A 73 6.31 -7.38 26.05
CA GLN A 73 7.45 -8.22 26.44
C GLN A 73 8.50 -8.27 25.33
N ARG A 74 8.10 -8.42 24.06
CA ARG A 74 9.01 -8.44 22.91
C ARG A 74 9.75 -7.11 22.77
N CYS A 75 9.05 -5.98 22.86
CA CYS A 75 9.67 -4.65 22.80
C CYS A 75 10.69 -4.44 23.92
N GLN A 76 10.36 -4.83 25.15
CA GLN A 76 11.27 -4.74 26.31
C GLN A 76 12.51 -5.63 26.14
N ALA A 77 12.35 -6.86 25.65
CA ALA A 77 13.46 -7.77 25.33
C ALA A 77 14.37 -7.21 24.21
N LEU A 78 13.81 -6.37 23.35
CA LEU A 78 14.53 -5.62 22.32
C LEU A 78 15.13 -4.31 22.85
N GLY A 79 15.01 -4.02 24.14
CA GLY A 79 15.63 -2.86 24.80
C GLY A 79 14.86 -1.56 24.66
N CYS A 80 13.59 -1.60 24.24
CA CYS A 80 12.73 -0.42 24.21
C CYS A 80 12.08 -0.18 25.57
N SER A 81 11.88 1.10 25.92
CA SER A 81 10.99 1.46 27.02
C SER A 81 9.55 1.52 26.51
N THR A 82 8.63 0.84 27.20
CA THR A 82 7.24 0.69 26.76
C THR A 82 6.28 1.41 27.68
N THR A 83 5.25 2.04 27.12
CA THR A 83 4.13 2.63 27.85
C THR A 83 2.83 2.25 27.17
N ILE A 84 1.80 1.96 27.96
CA ILE A 84 0.44 1.72 27.44
C ILE A 84 -0.36 3.02 27.55
N GLN A 85 -0.91 3.47 26.42
CA GLN A 85 -1.94 4.50 26.41
C GLN A 85 -3.30 3.81 26.49
N ASP A 86 -3.86 3.76 27.69
CA ASP A 86 -5.18 3.18 27.97
C ASP A 86 -6.21 4.29 28.09
N THR A 87 -7.13 4.38 27.12
CA THR A 87 -8.14 5.45 27.10
C THR A 87 -9.42 5.00 26.41
N THR A 88 -10.51 5.70 26.71
CA THR A 88 -11.76 5.61 25.94
C THR A 88 -11.79 6.70 24.88
N VAL A 89 -12.21 6.35 23.67
CA VAL A 89 -12.27 7.22 22.51
C VAL A 89 -13.71 7.31 22.06
N LEU A 90 -14.17 8.53 21.81
CA LEU A 90 -15.49 8.83 21.31
C LEU A 90 -15.34 9.68 20.04
N VAL A 91 -15.85 9.19 18.92
CA VAL A 91 -15.76 9.86 17.61
C VAL A 91 -17.15 9.91 17.00
N ALA A 92 -17.56 11.11 16.59
CA ALA A 92 -18.77 11.30 15.80
C ALA A 92 -18.39 11.37 14.31
N GLU A 93 -18.87 10.43 13.52
CA GLU A 93 -18.69 10.40 12.06
C GLU A 93 -20.06 10.45 11.37
N GLY A 94 -20.43 11.66 10.93
CA GLY A 94 -21.74 11.91 10.35
C GLY A 94 -22.86 11.63 11.35
N ARG A 95 -23.61 10.54 11.11
CA ARG A 95 -24.70 10.07 12.00
C ARG A 95 -24.29 8.89 12.89
N GLN A 96 -23.07 8.39 12.75
CA GLN A 96 -22.53 7.29 13.54
C GLN A 96 -21.69 7.83 14.69
N LEU A 97 -21.66 7.07 15.76
CA LEU A 97 -20.92 7.39 16.97
C LEU A 97 -20.10 6.15 17.33
N LEU A 98 -18.79 6.25 17.14
CA LEU A 98 -17.83 5.19 17.44
C LEU A 98 -17.32 5.42 18.86
N LEU A 99 -17.43 4.38 19.70
CA LEU A 99 -17.03 4.42 21.09
C LEU A 99 -16.30 3.11 21.42
N GLY A 100 -15.07 3.22 21.90
CA GLY A 100 -14.28 2.07 22.32
C GLY A 100 -13.19 2.45 23.31
N ARG A 101 -12.82 1.50 24.16
CA ARG A 101 -11.60 1.58 24.97
C ARG A 101 -10.47 0.95 24.18
N VAL A 102 -9.38 1.70 24.03
CA VAL A 102 -8.18 1.27 23.30
C VAL A 102 -6.95 1.29 24.18
N GLN A 103 -6.03 0.37 23.91
CA GLN A 103 -4.77 0.22 24.63
C GLN A 103 -3.59 0.20 23.66
N ASN A 104 -3.18 1.39 23.20
CA ASN A 104 -2.03 1.52 22.32
C ASN A 104 -0.74 1.21 23.08
N ILE A 105 0.22 0.58 22.40
CA ILE A 105 1.57 0.32 22.92
C ILE A 105 2.53 1.34 22.30
N ILE A 106 3.20 2.11 23.15
CA ILE A 106 4.19 3.10 22.74
C ILE A 106 5.56 2.59 23.21
N ALA A 107 6.35 2.03 22.29
CA ALA A 107 7.70 1.56 22.55
C ALA A 107 8.73 2.56 22.02
N ARG A 108 9.64 3.02 22.87
CA ARG A 108 10.68 4.01 22.53
C ARG A 108 12.05 3.37 22.46
N MET A 109 12.72 3.55 21.33
CA MET A 109 14.14 3.25 21.15
C MET A 109 14.91 4.58 21.16
N PRO A 110 15.71 4.88 22.20
CA PRO A 110 16.37 6.17 22.34
C PRO A 110 17.42 6.40 21.23
N GLY A 111 17.43 7.61 20.68
CA GLY A 111 18.49 8.08 19.79
C GLY A 111 19.59 8.82 20.56
N GLN A 112 20.66 9.20 19.86
CA GLN A 112 21.79 9.92 20.44
C GLN A 112 21.49 11.38 20.79
N GLN A 113 20.47 11.99 20.18
CA GLN A 113 20.09 13.38 20.42
C GLN A 113 18.69 13.46 21.04
N PRO A 114 18.56 13.16 22.35
CA PRO A 114 17.28 13.26 23.04
C PRO A 114 16.76 14.71 23.00
N GLY A 115 15.48 14.87 22.66
CA GLY A 115 14.82 16.19 22.55
C GLY A 115 14.63 16.69 21.12
N GLU A 116 15.33 16.13 20.13
CA GLU A 116 14.97 16.34 18.73
C GLU A 116 13.68 15.58 18.36
N LYS A 117 13.07 15.97 17.24
CA LYS A 117 11.91 15.26 16.69
C LYS A 117 12.21 13.77 16.46
N ALA A 118 11.24 12.93 16.74
CA ALA A 118 11.32 11.47 16.59
C ALA A 118 10.83 11.01 15.20
N VAL A 119 11.24 9.79 14.83
CA VAL A 119 10.60 9.01 13.77
C VAL A 119 9.50 8.19 14.42
N LEU A 120 8.27 8.31 13.93
CA LEU A 120 7.14 7.48 14.33
C LEU A 120 6.96 6.35 13.31
N VAL A 121 6.94 5.11 13.78
CA VAL A 121 6.60 3.93 12.97
C VAL A 121 5.39 3.28 13.61
N LEU A 122 4.39 2.94 12.81
CA LEU A 122 3.13 2.40 13.32
C LEU A 122 2.54 1.31 12.43
N ALA A 123 1.79 0.43 13.09
CA ALA A 123 1.00 -0.69 12.57
C ALA A 123 -0.04 -1.03 13.65
N HIS A 124 -1.22 -1.49 13.26
CA HIS A 124 -2.25 -1.90 14.22
C HIS A 124 -2.06 -3.37 14.64
N TYR A 125 -2.38 -3.68 15.90
CA TYR A 125 -2.25 -5.06 16.40
C TYR A 125 -3.58 -5.73 16.69
N ASP A 126 -4.71 -5.02 16.62
CA ASP A 126 -6.03 -5.63 16.60
C ASP A 126 -6.34 -6.27 15.24
N SER A 127 -7.29 -7.21 15.23
CA SER A 127 -7.78 -7.84 14.01
C SER A 127 -9.29 -7.67 13.88
N GLN A 128 -9.88 -7.78 12.69
CA GLN A 128 -11.32 -8.02 12.58
C GLN A 128 -11.81 -9.24 13.41
N PRO A 129 -13.09 -9.29 13.84
CA PRO A 129 -13.66 -10.34 14.72
C PRO A 129 -13.49 -11.78 14.25
N HIS A 130 -13.41 -12.02 12.94
CA HIS A 130 -13.36 -13.34 12.34
C HIS A 130 -12.07 -13.65 11.58
N THR A 131 -11.09 -12.74 11.63
CA THR A 131 -9.80 -12.90 10.92
C THR A 131 -8.68 -13.18 11.91
N PRO A 132 -7.78 -14.15 11.66
CA PRO A 132 -6.54 -14.24 12.43
C PRO A 132 -5.61 -13.06 12.18
N GLY A 133 -5.70 -12.35 11.04
CA GLY A 133 -4.99 -11.09 10.81
C GLY A 133 -3.49 -11.25 10.50
N ALA A 134 -3.11 -12.26 9.71
CA ALA A 134 -1.70 -12.51 9.39
C ALA A 134 -1.11 -11.47 8.42
N GLY A 135 -1.85 -11.12 7.37
CA GLY A 135 -1.55 -9.97 6.53
C GLY A 135 -1.97 -8.67 7.19
N ASP A 136 -3.08 -8.69 7.94
CA ASP A 136 -3.82 -7.53 8.44
C ASP A 136 -3.97 -7.50 9.98
N ASP A 137 -3.04 -6.92 10.73
CA ASP A 137 -1.72 -6.42 10.29
C ASP A 137 -0.58 -7.02 11.13
N ALA A 138 -0.65 -8.32 11.42
CA ALA A 138 0.48 -9.01 12.06
C ALA A 138 1.77 -8.92 11.21
N ALA A 139 1.66 -8.73 9.89
CA ALA A 139 2.79 -8.50 9.00
C ALA A 139 3.51 -7.19 9.32
N GLY A 140 2.80 -6.05 9.42
CA GLY A 140 3.37 -4.76 9.82
C GLY A 140 3.95 -4.81 11.24
N VAL A 141 3.22 -5.40 12.19
CA VAL A 141 3.66 -5.55 13.59
C VAL A 141 4.94 -6.40 13.69
N ALA A 142 4.99 -7.55 13.01
CA ALA A 142 6.17 -8.40 12.99
C ALA A 142 7.35 -7.72 12.27
N ALA A 143 7.08 -6.93 11.22
CA ALA A 143 8.09 -6.14 10.56
C ALA A 143 8.71 -5.09 11.52
N MET A 144 7.91 -4.46 12.38
CA MET A 144 8.40 -3.55 13.42
C MET A 144 9.35 -4.26 14.40
N LEU A 145 8.96 -5.43 14.92
CA LEU A 145 9.76 -6.20 15.88
C LEU A 145 11.10 -6.67 15.29
N GLU A 146 11.10 -7.20 14.06
CA GLU A 146 12.33 -7.63 13.40
C GLU A 146 13.20 -6.45 12.97
N THR A 147 12.59 -5.30 12.62
CA THR A 147 13.35 -4.06 12.34
C THR A 147 14.03 -3.54 13.60
N MET A 148 13.32 -3.49 14.75
CA MET A 148 13.93 -3.15 16.04
C MET A 148 15.15 -4.04 16.32
N ARG A 149 15.04 -5.35 16.11
CA ARG A 149 16.14 -6.31 16.30
C ARG A 149 17.32 -6.01 15.37
N ALA A 150 17.07 -5.77 14.09
CA ALA A 150 18.12 -5.47 13.11
C ALA A 150 18.84 -4.14 13.42
N LEU A 151 18.13 -3.12 13.88
CA LEU A 151 18.70 -1.82 14.25
C LEU A 151 19.70 -1.91 15.40
N ARG A 152 19.49 -2.81 16.37
CA ARG A 152 20.42 -3.03 17.48
C ARG A 152 21.80 -3.51 17.06
N SER A 153 21.91 -4.12 15.89
CA SER A 153 23.19 -4.56 15.32
C SER A 153 23.82 -3.54 14.37
N GLY A 154 23.15 -2.41 14.14
CA GLY A 154 23.66 -1.29 13.36
C GLY A 154 24.22 -0.17 14.23
N PRO A 155 24.72 0.92 13.60
CA PRO A 155 25.12 2.10 14.31
C PRO A 155 23.93 2.74 15.05
N PRO A 156 24.18 3.43 16.18
CA PRO A 156 23.13 4.15 16.89
C PRO A 156 22.54 5.26 16.02
N LEU A 157 21.22 5.43 16.11
CA LEU A 157 20.49 6.46 15.36
C LEU A 157 20.58 7.81 16.08
N LYS A 158 20.53 8.89 15.30
CA LYS A 158 20.49 10.26 15.81
C LYS A 158 19.18 10.53 16.56
N HIS A 159 18.07 10.19 15.91
CA HIS A 159 16.72 10.45 16.39
C HIS A 159 16.16 9.27 17.19
N THR A 160 15.30 9.59 18.17
CA THR A 160 14.50 8.56 18.85
C THR A 160 13.51 7.95 17.87
N ILE A 161 13.36 6.63 17.92
CA ILE A 161 12.32 5.90 17.18
C ILE A 161 11.20 5.56 18.14
N ILE A 162 9.98 5.98 17.79
CA ILE A 162 8.76 5.64 18.49
C ILE A 162 8.04 4.60 17.65
N TRP A 163 7.86 3.42 18.22
CA TRP A 163 7.09 2.33 17.66
C TRP A 163 5.73 2.34 18.33
N LEU A 164 4.69 2.64 17.55
CA LEU A 164 3.33 2.75 18.02
C LEU A 164 2.55 1.55 17.48
N PHE A 165 2.12 0.67 18.37
CA PHE A 165 1.17 -0.39 18.04
C PHE A 165 -0.22 0.09 18.45
N THR A 166 -1.06 0.34 17.47
CA THR A 166 -2.41 0.86 17.65
C THR A 166 -3.41 -0.26 17.91
N ASP A 167 -4.43 0.07 18.70
CA ASP A 167 -5.56 -0.80 19.04
C ASP A 167 -6.86 -0.16 18.54
N GLY A 168 -7.81 -0.94 18.04
CA GLY A 168 -9.07 -0.44 17.49
C GLY A 168 -8.92 0.31 16.16
N GLU A 169 -7.98 -0.08 15.31
CA GLU A 169 -7.94 0.36 13.90
C GLU A 169 -9.23 -0.07 13.20
N GLU A 170 -9.57 -1.34 13.40
CA GLU A 170 -10.68 -2.05 12.74
C GLU A 170 -12.07 -1.55 13.19
N ASP A 171 -12.09 -0.85 14.32
CA ASP A 171 -13.26 -0.20 14.93
C ASP A 171 -13.34 1.30 14.59
N GLY A 172 -12.56 1.76 13.60
CA GLY A 172 -12.57 3.13 13.09
C GLY A 172 -11.41 4.00 13.58
N LEU A 173 -10.20 3.44 13.60
CA LEU A 173 -8.94 4.14 13.89
C LEU A 173 -8.88 4.70 15.31
N LEU A 174 -9.59 4.07 16.25
CA LEU A 174 -9.76 4.58 17.60
C LEU A 174 -8.41 4.79 18.28
N GLY A 175 -7.49 3.85 18.13
CA GLY A 175 -6.13 3.93 18.65
C GLY A 175 -5.34 5.10 18.06
N ALA A 176 -5.27 5.24 16.74
CA ALA A 176 -4.55 6.36 16.14
C ALA A 176 -5.19 7.71 16.45
N ARG A 177 -6.53 7.79 16.53
CA ARG A 177 -7.24 9.01 16.96
C ARG A 177 -6.89 9.38 18.41
N ALA A 178 -6.81 8.39 19.31
CA ALA A 178 -6.36 8.62 20.68
C ALA A 178 -4.93 9.18 20.73
N TYR A 179 -4.03 8.61 19.91
CA TYR A 179 -2.64 9.07 19.86
C TYR A 179 -2.52 10.47 19.24
N ALA A 180 -3.39 10.77 18.25
CA ALA A 180 -3.43 12.03 17.52
C ALA A 180 -4.20 13.17 18.20
N ALA A 181 -4.87 12.90 19.33
CA ALA A 181 -5.69 13.88 20.03
C ALA A 181 -4.94 15.19 20.37
N ASP A 182 -3.67 15.09 20.78
CA ASP A 182 -2.79 16.26 20.99
C ASP A 182 -1.95 16.57 19.74
N THR A 183 -2.58 17.23 18.78
CA THR A 183 -1.95 17.63 17.51
C THR A 183 -0.77 18.58 17.71
N ALA A 184 -0.81 19.44 18.73
CA ALA A 184 0.25 20.40 19.02
C ALA A 184 1.52 19.68 19.51
N ARG A 185 1.38 18.70 20.40
CA ARG A 185 2.49 17.82 20.81
C ARG A 185 3.04 17.04 19.63
N LEU A 186 2.19 16.43 18.81
CA LEU A 186 2.65 15.66 17.65
C LEU A 186 3.52 16.49 16.71
N ARG A 187 3.08 17.69 16.32
CA ARG A 187 3.84 18.58 15.41
C ARG A 187 5.20 19.02 15.96
N ARG A 188 5.32 19.12 17.30
CA ARG A 188 6.58 19.49 17.98
C ARG A 188 7.52 18.30 18.15
N THR A 189 6.97 17.09 18.33
CA THR A 189 7.74 15.91 18.76
C THR A 189 8.00 14.90 17.65
N ILE A 190 7.21 14.88 16.57
CA ILE A 190 7.35 13.92 15.47
C ILE A 190 7.82 14.66 14.21
N GLY A 191 8.87 14.12 13.57
CA GLY A 191 9.43 14.65 12.33
C GLY A 191 8.82 14.01 11.10
N VAL A 192 8.66 12.69 11.15
CA VAL A 192 8.06 11.87 10.09
C VAL A 192 7.32 10.68 10.71
N ALA A 193 6.19 10.30 10.12
CA ALA A 193 5.42 9.11 10.47
C ALA A 193 5.40 8.11 9.30
N LEU A 194 5.60 6.82 9.60
CA LEU A 194 5.62 5.72 8.65
C LEU A 194 4.58 4.68 9.09
N ASN A 195 3.48 4.58 8.36
CA ASN A 195 2.41 3.61 8.63
C ASN A 195 2.53 2.41 7.70
N PHE A 196 2.34 1.21 8.24
CA PHE A 196 2.42 -0.05 7.53
C PHE A 196 1.12 -0.81 7.78
N GLU A 197 0.54 -1.36 6.71
CA GLU A 197 -0.82 -1.92 6.69
C GLU A 197 -0.90 -3.18 5.82
N GLY A 198 -2.04 -3.88 5.92
CA GLY A 198 -2.28 -5.14 5.23
C GLY A 198 -3.66 -5.30 4.60
N ARG A 199 -3.93 -4.68 3.46
CA ARG A 199 -5.17 -4.93 2.70
C ARG A 199 -5.13 -6.19 1.81
N GLY A 200 -4.30 -7.14 2.19
CA GLY A 200 -3.94 -8.31 1.39
C GLY A 200 -2.85 -9.10 2.08
N ASN A 201 -2.50 -10.24 1.48
CA ASN A 201 -1.53 -11.17 2.07
C ASN A 201 -0.29 -11.41 1.19
N ARG A 202 -0.19 -10.71 0.05
CA ARG A 202 0.92 -10.84 -0.88
C ARG A 202 1.16 -9.57 -1.69
N GLY A 203 2.08 -9.66 -2.64
CA GLY A 203 2.45 -8.56 -3.52
C GLY A 203 3.43 -7.58 -2.87
N PRO A 204 3.92 -6.60 -3.64
CA PRO A 204 4.83 -5.60 -3.09
C PRO A 204 4.16 -4.72 -2.03
N SER A 205 4.96 -4.23 -1.09
CA SER A 205 4.57 -3.15 -0.17
C SER A 205 4.50 -1.83 -0.95
N LEU A 206 3.28 -1.37 -1.26
CA LEU A 206 3.05 -0.17 -2.06
C LEU A 206 2.90 1.07 -1.20
N THR A 207 3.53 2.18 -1.61
CA THR A 207 3.21 3.50 -1.05
C THR A 207 1.95 4.03 -1.73
N PHE A 208 0.82 4.06 -1.00
CA PHE A 208 -0.47 4.47 -1.55
C PHE A 208 -0.98 5.80 -0.96
N GLU A 209 -0.41 6.30 0.13
CA GLU A 209 -0.75 7.60 0.68
C GLU A 209 0.51 8.36 1.16
N VAL A 210 0.53 9.67 0.91
CA VAL A 210 1.61 10.57 1.34
C VAL A 210 1.02 11.85 1.92
N SER A 211 1.68 12.42 2.94
CA SER A 211 1.25 13.72 3.52
C SER A 211 1.35 14.86 2.50
N SER A 212 0.52 15.91 2.62
CA SER A 212 0.69 17.14 1.81
C SER A 212 2.02 17.86 2.08
N GLN A 213 2.44 18.73 1.15
CA GLN A 213 3.79 19.30 1.12
C GLN A 213 4.85 18.19 1.08
N ASN A 214 4.62 17.23 0.19
CA ASN A 214 5.26 15.92 0.13
C ASN A 214 6.69 15.95 -0.44
N GLY A 215 7.13 17.07 -1.02
CA GLY A 215 8.33 17.08 -1.85
C GLY A 215 9.59 16.66 -1.09
N TRP A 216 9.68 16.97 0.21
CA TRP A 216 10.79 16.52 1.04
C TRP A 216 10.74 15.01 1.26
N VAL A 217 9.62 14.48 1.77
CA VAL A 217 9.51 13.07 2.14
C VAL A 217 9.62 12.13 0.94
N VAL A 218 9.09 12.51 -0.23
CA VAL A 218 9.20 11.71 -1.46
C VAL A 218 10.64 11.62 -1.95
N ARG A 219 11.41 12.72 -1.89
CA ARG A 219 12.83 12.69 -2.29
C ARG A 219 13.66 11.88 -1.31
N GLU A 220 13.40 11.99 -0.01
CA GLU A 220 14.10 11.19 0.98
C GLU A 220 13.72 9.71 0.90
N TYR A 221 12.46 9.38 0.63
CA TYR A 221 12.01 8.03 0.32
C TYR A 221 12.79 7.43 -0.85
N ALA A 222 12.88 8.16 -1.97
CA ALA A 222 13.62 7.71 -3.17
C ALA A 222 15.13 7.47 -2.92
N ARG A 223 15.72 8.15 -1.93
CA ARG A 223 17.11 7.94 -1.51
C ARG A 223 17.27 6.78 -0.53
N ALA A 224 16.26 6.55 0.31
CA ALA A 224 16.32 5.59 1.39
C ALA A 224 16.09 4.16 0.90
N VAL A 225 15.13 3.95 0.00
CA VAL A 225 14.78 2.59 -0.47
C VAL A 225 15.44 2.26 -1.81
N PRO A 226 16.02 1.05 -1.97
CA PRO A 226 16.67 0.66 -3.23
C PRO A 226 15.69 0.51 -4.41
N THR A 227 14.47 0.07 -4.11
CA THR A 227 13.47 -0.33 -5.11
C THR A 227 12.13 0.38 -4.87
N PRO A 228 12.04 1.72 -5.02
CA PRO A 228 10.81 2.46 -4.69
C PRO A 228 9.64 2.08 -5.60
N LEU A 229 8.51 1.74 -4.99
CA LEU A 229 7.23 1.44 -5.65
C LEU A 229 6.17 2.42 -5.14
N ALA A 230 5.99 3.50 -5.90
CA ALA A 230 5.13 4.61 -5.51
C ALA A 230 4.58 5.34 -6.75
N SER A 231 3.34 5.79 -6.67
CA SER A 231 2.72 6.60 -7.72
C SER A 231 1.76 7.64 -7.15
N SER A 232 1.87 8.87 -7.64
CA SER A 232 0.90 9.93 -7.32
C SER A 232 -0.51 9.59 -7.81
N LEU A 233 -0.65 8.68 -8.80
CA LEU A 233 -1.96 8.16 -9.19
C LEU A 233 -2.59 7.33 -8.09
N PHE A 234 -1.81 6.48 -7.40
CA PHE A 234 -2.32 5.68 -6.29
C PHE A 234 -2.82 6.57 -5.16
N TYR A 235 -2.03 7.60 -4.82
CA TYR A 235 -2.41 8.59 -3.83
C TYR A 235 -3.67 9.37 -4.23
N GLU A 236 -3.76 9.86 -5.46
CA GLU A 236 -4.92 10.62 -5.90
C GLU A 236 -6.19 9.77 -5.94
N VAL A 237 -6.09 8.52 -6.41
CA VAL A 237 -7.22 7.58 -6.37
C VAL A 237 -7.64 7.30 -4.92
N TYR A 238 -6.69 6.96 -4.06
CA TYR A 238 -6.95 6.65 -2.65
C TYR A 238 -7.65 7.80 -1.91
N ARG A 239 -7.25 9.05 -2.18
CA ARG A 239 -7.83 10.27 -1.59
C ARG A 239 -9.33 10.44 -1.85
N HIS A 240 -9.88 9.76 -2.87
CA HIS A 240 -11.31 9.79 -3.20
C HIS A 240 -12.06 8.52 -2.79
N LEU A 241 -11.36 7.52 -2.25
CA LEU A 241 -11.99 6.32 -1.73
C LEU A 241 -12.47 6.57 -0.28
N PRO A 242 -13.56 5.93 0.15
CA PRO A 242 -14.05 6.02 1.53
C PRO A 242 -13.25 5.08 2.47
N ASN A 243 -11.93 5.06 2.32
CA ASN A 243 -11.04 4.23 3.14
C ASN A 243 -10.11 5.14 3.93
N ASP A 244 -9.78 4.72 5.13
CA ASP A 244 -8.81 5.38 5.99
C ASP A 244 -7.94 4.31 6.66
N THR A 245 -6.85 4.75 7.30
CA THR A 245 -5.92 3.90 8.06
C THR A 245 -5.42 4.72 9.25
N ASP A 246 -4.61 4.12 10.12
CA ASP A 246 -4.02 4.84 11.25
C ASP A 246 -3.12 6.03 10.85
N PHE A 247 -2.68 6.11 9.59
CA PHE A 247 -2.03 7.31 9.07
C PHE A 247 -2.98 8.51 8.90
N THR A 248 -4.27 8.29 8.63
CA THR A 248 -5.27 9.35 8.40
C THR A 248 -5.28 10.41 9.53
N PRO A 249 -5.50 10.06 10.81
CA PRO A 249 -5.56 11.06 11.88
C PRO A 249 -4.21 11.78 12.08
N LEU A 250 -3.08 11.11 11.82
CA LEU A 250 -1.74 11.70 11.87
C LEU A 250 -1.51 12.72 10.74
N ARG A 251 -1.95 12.38 9.52
CA ARG A 251 -1.92 13.26 8.36
C ARG A 251 -2.83 14.48 8.56
N GLN A 252 -4.04 14.28 9.08
CA GLN A 252 -4.97 15.36 9.43
C GLN A 252 -4.40 16.26 10.55
N ALA A 253 -3.66 15.66 11.50
CA ALA A 253 -2.87 16.40 12.48
C ALA A 253 -1.69 17.18 11.83
N GLY A 254 -1.44 17.06 10.53
CA GLY A 254 -0.47 17.83 9.76
C GLY A 254 0.95 17.26 9.78
N LEU A 255 1.12 16.01 10.22
CA LEU A 255 2.42 15.33 10.18
C LEU A 255 2.86 15.03 8.75
N THR A 256 4.17 15.04 8.55
CA THR A 256 4.79 14.52 7.33
C THR A 256 4.88 13.01 7.44
N GLY A 257 4.58 12.26 6.38
CA GLY A 257 4.66 10.81 6.43
C GLY A 257 4.29 10.07 5.15
N LEU A 258 4.41 8.75 5.24
CA LEU A 258 4.17 7.77 4.19
C LEU A 258 3.32 6.62 4.74
N ASN A 259 2.42 6.10 3.90
CA ASN A 259 1.58 4.97 4.21
C ASN A 259 1.84 3.83 3.21
N PHE A 260 2.06 2.62 3.73
CA PHE A 260 2.44 1.45 2.98
C PHE A 260 1.45 0.31 3.20
N ALA A 261 1.04 -0.40 2.14
CA ALA A 261 0.19 -1.58 2.28
C ALA A 261 0.62 -2.73 1.37
N LEU A 262 0.41 -3.95 1.86
CA LEU A 262 0.24 -5.13 1.02
C LEU A 262 -1.18 -5.10 0.45
N VAL A 263 -1.34 -5.12 -0.88
CA VAL A 263 -2.67 -4.98 -1.52
C VAL A 263 -3.07 -6.17 -2.38
N ASP A 264 -2.11 -7.00 -2.78
CA ASP A 264 -2.44 -8.19 -3.56
C ASP A 264 -2.97 -9.29 -2.63
N GLY A 265 -3.81 -10.16 -3.19
CA GLY A 265 -4.47 -11.19 -2.38
C GLY A 265 -5.62 -10.65 -1.53
N TYR A 266 -6.26 -9.56 -1.97
CA TYR A 266 -7.44 -8.96 -1.34
C TYR A 266 -8.56 -9.94 -0.95
N SER A 267 -8.68 -11.10 -1.62
CA SER A 267 -9.64 -12.16 -1.22
C SER A 267 -9.41 -12.72 0.19
N TYR A 268 -8.25 -12.48 0.78
CA TYR A 268 -7.88 -12.88 2.15
C TYR A 268 -8.10 -11.76 3.16
N TYR A 269 -8.21 -10.50 2.73
CA TYR A 269 -8.50 -9.37 3.62
C TYR A 269 -9.84 -9.58 4.33
N HIS A 270 -9.88 -9.28 5.64
CA HIS A 270 -11.06 -9.51 6.50
C HIS A 270 -11.67 -10.92 6.32
N SER A 271 -10.84 -11.95 6.23
CA SER A 271 -11.28 -13.33 6.00
C SER A 271 -10.65 -14.28 7.02
N PRO A 272 -11.37 -15.35 7.44
CA PRO A 272 -10.78 -16.41 8.27
C PRO A 272 -9.57 -17.10 7.60
N ALA A 273 -9.38 -16.92 6.30
CA ALA A 273 -8.26 -17.45 5.55
C ALA A 273 -6.96 -16.64 5.72
N ASP A 274 -7.02 -15.43 6.29
CA ASP A 274 -5.82 -14.62 6.56
C ASP A 274 -5.03 -15.19 7.74
N THR A 275 -4.27 -16.24 7.43
CA THR A 275 -3.55 -17.07 8.38
C THR A 275 -2.05 -16.97 8.13
N PRO A 276 -1.20 -17.24 9.14
CA PRO A 276 0.26 -17.22 8.97
C PRO A 276 0.76 -18.10 7.81
N ALA A 277 0.06 -19.21 7.53
CA ALA A 277 0.40 -20.12 6.43
C ALA A 277 0.10 -19.56 5.04
N ARG A 278 -0.69 -18.48 4.94
CA ARG A 278 -1.11 -17.85 3.67
C ARG A 278 -0.45 -16.51 3.42
N LEU A 279 0.29 -15.96 4.39
CA LEU A 279 1.09 -14.76 4.20
C LEU A 279 2.29 -15.07 3.29
N ASP A 280 2.45 -14.28 2.22
CA ASP A 280 3.64 -14.35 1.36
C ASP A 280 4.84 -13.76 2.10
N GLN A 281 5.85 -14.61 2.36
CA GLN A 281 7.04 -14.16 3.09
C GLN A 281 7.88 -13.17 2.28
N GLY A 282 7.79 -13.19 0.94
CA GLY A 282 8.46 -12.19 0.09
C GLY A 282 7.86 -10.80 0.30
N SER A 283 6.54 -10.71 0.44
CA SER A 283 5.84 -9.48 0.83
C SER A 283 6.27 -8.97 2.19
N LEU A 284 6.31 -9.82 3.21
CA LEU A 284 6.82 -9.47 4.54
C LEU A 284 8.30 -9.02 4.48
N GLN A 285 9.13 -9.70 3.67
CA GLN A 285 10.52 -9.30 3.43
C GLN A 285 10.58 -7.90 2.82
N HIS A 286 9.76 -7.60 1.82
CA HIS A 286 9.73 -6.30 1.16
C HIS A 286 9.33 -5.17 2.11
N GLN A 287 8.23 -5.36 2.84
CA GLN A 287 7.70 -4.39 3.80
C GLN A 287 8.72 -4.11 4.92
N GLY A 288 9.35 -5.16 5.44
CA GLY A 288 10.40 -5.04 6.46
C GLY A 288 11.70 -4.40 5.96
N GLU A 289 12.12 -4.67 4.72
CA GLU A 289 13.28 -4.01 4.12
C GLU A 289 13.03 -2.51 3.93
N TYR A 290 11.82 -2.13 3.46
CA TYR A 290 11.41 -0.74 3.40
C TYR A 290 11.46 -0.09 4.78
N MET A 291 10.83 -0.72 5.78
CA MET A 291 10.81 -0.22 7.14
C MET A 291 12.23 -0.02 7.70
N LEU A 292 13.09 -1.03 7.62
CA LEU A 292 14.47 -0.94 8.10
C LEU A 292 15.27 0.16 7.39
N SER A 293 15.12 0.27 6.07
CA SER A 293 15.83 1.27 5.28
C SER A 293 15.37 2.69 5.60
N LEU A 294 14.06 2.90 5.71
CA LEU A 294 13.46 4.20 6.04
C LEU A 294 13.77 4.61 7.47
N VAL A 295 13.69 3.70 8.43
CA VAL A 295 14.02 3.99 9.84
C VAL A 295 15.50 4.32 10.00
N ARG A 296 16.41 3.62 9.31
CA ARG A 296 17.84 3.98 9.29
C ARG A 296 18.06 5.37 8.68
N HIS A 297 17.39 5.65 7.55
CA HIS A 297 17.53 6.93 6.85
C HIS A 297 17.02 8.10 7.70
N PHE A 298 15.74 8.08 8.08
CA PHE A 298 15.10 9.14 8.86
C PHE A 298 15.59 9.19 10.30
N GLY A 299 16.07 8.07 10.85
CA GLY A 299 16.74 8.03 12.14
C GLY A 299 18.08 8.76 12.16
N THR A 300 18.66 9.06 10.99
CA THR A 300 20.00 9.66 10.86
C THR A 300 19.97 11.09 10.32
N ILE A 301 19.13 11.38 9.32
CA ILE A 301 19.06 12.71 8.70
C ILE A 301 18.32 13.73 9.58
N SER A 302 18.51 15.03 9.32
CA SER A 302 17.79 16.08 10.05
C SER A 302 16.28 16.05 9.79
N LEU A 303 15.50 16.10 10.87
CA LEU A 303 14.04 16.19 10.85
C LEU A 303 13.49 17.60 11.17
N ALA A 304 14.34 18.63 11.11
CA ALA A 304 13.93 20.00 11.45
C ALA A 304 12.94 20.60 10.43
N GLN A 305 13.16 20.35 9.13
CA GLN A 305 12.32 20.83 8.04
C GLN A 305 11.88 19.67 7.16
N THR A 306 10.64 19.21 7.38
CA THR A 306 10.09 18.01 6.71
C THR A 306 8.97 18.33 5.71
N LYS A 307 8.74 19.62 5.43
CA LYS A 307 7.73 20.09 4.45
C LYS A 307 8.41 20.83 3.31
N ALA A 308 7.96 20.55 2.09
CA ALA A 308 8.39 21.23 0.86
C ALA A 308 7.24 21.24 -0.16
N PRO A 309 7.25 22.10 -1.19
CA PRO A 309 6.23 22.06 -2.24
C PRO A 309 6.03 20.65 -2.82
N ASP A 310 4.78 20.32 -3.15
CA ASP A 310 4.43 18.98 -3.63
C ASP A 310 5.19 18.58 -4.90
N TYR A 311 5.45 17.28 -4.99
CA TYR A 311 6.03 16.57 -6.12
C TYR A 311 5.00 15.61 -6.70
N THR A 312 4.97 15.56 -8.03
CA THR A 312 4.37 14.46 -8.79
C THR A 312 5.43 13.38 -8.97
N PHE A 313 5.10 12.13 -8.74
CA PHE A 313 6.01 10.99 -8.85
C PHE A 313 5.31 9.73 -9.37
N PHE A 314 6.04 8.88 -10.10
CA PHE A 314 5.54 7.60 -10.58
C PHE A 314 6.67 6.70 -11.07
N ASN A 315 6.39 5.40 -11.15
CA ASN A 315 7.29 4.42 -11.77
C ASN A 315 6.88 4.15 -13.23
N PRO A 316 7.59 4.67 -14.25
CA PRO A 316 7.30 4.33 -15.65
C PRO A 316 7.66 2.88 -16.00
N LEU A 317 8.69 2.31 -15.36
CA LEU A 317 9.12 0.94 -15.56
C LEU A 317 9.86 0.42 -14.33
N GLY A 318 9.40 -0.71 -13.77
CA GLY A 318 10.01 -1.34 -12.61
C GLY A 318 10.11 -0.38 -11.42
N THR A 319 11.30 -0.25 -10.85
CA THR A 319 11.56 0.51 -9.62
C THR A 319 12.17 1.90 -9.89
N TRP A 320 12.24 2.34 -11.14
CA TRP A 320 12.70 3.68 -11.47
C TRP A 320 11.65 4.69 -11.02
N LEU A 321 11.92 5.52 -10.02
CA LEU A 321 10.98 6.55 -9.58
C LEU A 321 11.33 7.89 -10.25
N VAL A 322 10.45 8.34 -11.14
CA VAL A 322 10.51 9.67 -11.74
C VAL A 322 9.73 10.62 -10.84
N GLY A 323 10.26 11.81 -10.58
CA GLY A 323 9.54 12.84 -9.85
C GLY A 323 9.91 14.26 -10.25
N TYR A 324 8.93 15.17 -10.25
CA TYR A 324 9.10 16.58 -10.56
C TYR A 324 8.16 17.46 -9.72
N PRO A 325 8.47 18.75 -9.50
CA PRO A 325 7.59 19.66 -8.76
C PRO A 325 6.20 19.75 -9.41
N THR A 326 5.13 19.68 -8.62
CA THR A 326 3.74 19.67 -9.10
C THR A 326 3.39 20.88 -9.99
N ALA A 327 4.10 22.00 -9.84
CA ALA A 327 3.96 23.18 -10.70
C ALA A 327 4.20 22.88 -12.20
N TRP A 328 4.96 21.82 -12.54
CA TRP A 328 5.20 21.39 -13.92
C TRP A 328 4.06 20.58 -14.53
N SER A 329 3.11 20.07 -13.72
CA SER A 329 2.02 19.23 -14.21
C SER A 329 1.17 19.96 -15.27
N LEU A 330 0.78 21.21 -15.04
CA LEU A 330 -0.02 21.98 -16.01
C LEU A 330 0.77 22.30 -17.30
N PRO A 331 2.00 22.88 -17.25
CA PRO A 331 2.82 23.07 -18.44
C PRO A 331 3.04 21.80 -19.26
N LEU A 332 3.35 20.67 -18.60
CA LEU A 332 3.53 19.38 -19.28
C LEU A 332 2.23 18.89 -19.91
N THR A 333 1.10 19.04 -19.23
CA THR A 333 -0.22 18.69 -19.78
C THR A 333 -0.52 19.51 -21.04
N VAL A 334 -0.32 20.83 -20.99
CA VAL A 334 -0.53 21.70 -22.16
C VAL A 334 0.40 21.31 -23.31
N LEU A 335 1.69 21.05 -23.03
CA LEU A 335 2.64 20.58 -24.04
C LEU A 335 2.20 19.27 -24.69
N ILE A 336 1.77 18.28 -23.89
CA ILE A 336 1.28 16.99 -24.39
C ILE A 336 0.04 17.18 -25.27
N ILE A 337 -0.92 18.01 -24.84
CA ILE A 337 -2.10 18.34 -25.64
C ILE A 337 -1.70 18.96 -26.98
N LEU A 338 -0.77 19.93 -26.99
CA LEU A 338 -0.27 20.56 -28.21
C LEU A 338 0.43 19.55 -29.13
N LEU A 339 1.23 18.63 -28.59
CA LEU A 339 1.89 17.56 -29.35
C LEU A 339 0.87 16.59 -29.97
N VAL A 340 -0.16 16.21 -29.22
CA VAL A 340 -1.26 15.36 -29.72
C VAL A 340 -1.98 16.08 -30.85
N ILE A 341 -2.40 17.33 -30.65
CA ILE A 341 -3.07 18.14 -31.69
C ILE A 341 -2.17 18.27 -32.92
N SER A 342 -0.89 18.60 -32.75
CA SER A 342 0.07 18.74 -33.86
C SER A 342 0.22 17.44 -34.64
N THR A 343 0.26 16.31 -33.95
CA THR A 343 0.35 14.97 -34.56
C THR A 343 -0.91 14.66 -35.37
N LEU A 344 -2.09 14.93 -34.80
CA LEU A 344 -3.38 14.74 -35.49
C LEU A 344 -3.48 15.62 -36.75
N VAL A 345 -3.07 16.89 -36.66
CA VAL A 345 -3.02 17.83 -37.79
C VAL A 345 -2.04 17.34 -38.86
N ALA A 346 -0.84 16.91 -38.49
CA ALA A 346 0.16 16.38 -39.42
C ALA A 346 -0.32 15.11 -40.13
N ALA A 347 -0.93 14.17 -39.38
CA ALA A 347 -1.53 12.95 -39.93
C ALA A 347 -2.65 13.28 -40.93
N ARG A 348 -3.50 14.27 -40.60
CA ARG A 348 -4.57 14.75 -41.48
C ARG A 348 -4.05 15.41 -42.76
N ARG A 349 -3.02 16.26 -42.65
CA ARG A 349 -2.36 16.91 -43.81
C ARG A 349 -1.72 15.91 -44.75
N ARG A 350 -1.14 14.84 -44.20
CA ARG A 350 -0.57 13.72 -44.97
C ARG A 350 -1.63 12.72 -45.47
N GLN A 351 -2.91 13.03 -45.32
CA GLN A 351 -4.05 12.18 -45.71
C GLN A 351 -4.00 10.77 -45.09
N ARG A 352 -3.34 10.60 -43.94
CA ARG A 352 -3.26 9.32 -43.21
C ARG A 352 -4.42 9.10 -42.24
N LEU A 353 -5.24 10.14 -41.99
CA LEU A 353 -6.34 10.12 -41.03
C LEU A 353 -7.48 11.02 -41.50
N THR A 354 -8.73 10.60 -41.26
CA THR A 354 -9.95 11.36 -41.52
C THR A 354 -10.69 11.62 -40.19
N TRP A 355 -11.41 12.74 -40.07
CA TRP A 355 -12.20 13.03 -38.86
C TRP A 355 -13.30 11.99 -38.59
N PRO A 356 -14.09 11.55 -39.60
CA PRO A 356 -15.03 10.45 -39.38
C PRO A 356 -14.35 9.16 -38.97
N GLY A 357 -13.17 8.85 -39.51
CA GLY A 357 -12.41 7.66 -39.12
C GLY A 357 -11.88 7.72 -37.68
N LEU A 358 -11.39 8.88 -37.24
CA LEU A 358 -10.95 9.09 -35.86
C LEU A 358 -12.12 9.01 -34.87
N LEU A 359 -13.21 9.72 -35.15
CA LEU A 359 -14.41 9.71 -34.30
C LEU A 359 -15.07 8.33 -34.28
N GLY A 360 -15.16 7.68 -35.43
CA GLY A 360 -15.64 6.30 -35.56
C GLY A 360 -14.78 5.32 -34.78
N GLY A 361 -13.44 5.44 -34.86
CA GLY A 361 -12.51 4.61 -34.09
C GLY A 361 -12.59 4.86 -32.58
N ALA A 362 -12.73 6.12 -32.14
CA ALA A 362 -12.90 6.46 -30.73
C ALA A 362 -14.23 5.95 -30.19
N LEU A 363 -15.33 6.13 -30.93
CA LEU A 363 -16.64 5.60 -30.57
C LEU A 363 -16.60 4.06 -30.54
N ALA A 364 -15.97 3.43 -31.53
CA ALA A 364 -15.81 1.99 -31.55
C ALA A 364 -15.08 1.49 -30.31
N TRP A 365 -14.03 2.19 -29.88
CA TRP A 365 -13.28 1.85 -28.67
C TRP A 365 -14.14 1.95 -27.41
N VAL A 366 -14.90 3.04 -27.25
CA VAL A 366 -15.82 3.23 -26.12
C VAL A 366 -16.90 2.14 -26.10
N VAL A 367 -17.50 1.82 -27.24
CA VAL A 367 -18.48 0.74 -27.37
C VAL A 367 -17.86 -0.60 -27.04
N GLY A 368 -16.65 -0.87 -27.52
CA GLY A 368 -15.89 -2.08 -27.19
C GLY A 368 -15.67 -2.21 -25.68
N LEU A 369 -15.23 -1.15 -25.01
CA LEU A 369 -15.09 -1.14 -23.55
C LEU A 369 -16.43 -1.38 -22.83
N ALA A 370 -17.50 -0.73 -23.27
CA ALA A 370 -18.83 -0.92 -22.68
C ALA A 370 -19.32 -2.37 -22.83
N LEU A 371 -19.10 -2.99 -24.00
CA LEU A 371 -19.41 -4.40 -24.24
C LEU A 371 -18.60 -5.32 -23.32
N LEU A 372 -17.30 -5.06 -23.17
CA LEU A 372 -16.42 -5.83 -22.29
C LEU A 372 -16.88 -5.75 -20.83
N MET A 373 -17.18 -4.54 -20.35
CA MET A 373 -17.71 -4.32 -19.00
C MET A 373 -19.07 -5.00 -18.82
N GLY A 374 -19.97 -4.90 -19.80
CA GLY A 374 -21.29 -5.52 -19.76
C GLY A 374 -21.22 -7.04 -19.72
N VAL A 375 -20.36 -7.66 -20.53
CA VAL A 375 -20.15 -9.11 -20.53
C VAL A 375 -19.52 -9.56 -19.20
N GLY A 376 -18.49 -8.87 -18.72
CA GLY A 376 -17.86 -9.18 -17.44
C GLY A 376 -18.86 -9.10 -16.27
N TRP A 377 -19.67 -8.04 -16.25
CA TRP A 377 -20.74 -7.87 -15.26
C TRP A 377 -21.80 -8.96 -15.36
N GLY A 378 -22.25 -9.29 -16.57
CA GLY A 378 -23.24 -10.35 -16.81
C GLY A 378 -22.73 -11.71 -16.35
N ILE A 379 -21.48 -12.05 -16.65
CA ILE A 379 -20.83 -13.29 -16.18
C ILE A 379 -20.75 -13.31 -14.66
N LEU A 380 -20.31 -12.22 -14.03
CA LEU A 380 -20.21 -12.15 -12.57
C LEU A 380 -21.58 -12.31 -11.90
N THR A 381 -22.61 -11.69 -12.48
CA THR A 381 -24.00 -11.80 -12.02
C THR A 381 -24.50 -13.25 -12.16
N ALA A 382 -24.23 -13.90 -13.28
CA ALA A 382 -24.59 -15.30 -13.51
C ALA A 382 -23.86 -16.24 -12.54
N ILE A 383 -22.56 -16.02 -12.28
CA ILE A 383 -21.79 -16.79 -11.29
C ILE A 383 -22.42 -16.66 -9.92
N LYS A 384 -22.76 -15.45 -9.48
CA LYS A 384 -23.41 -15.22 -8.18
C LYS A 384 -24.80 -15.85 -8.10
N ALA A 385 -25.54 -15.91 -9.21
CA ALA A 385 -26.83 -16.60 -9.27
C ALA A 385 -26.70 -18.12 -9.13
N VAL A 386 -25.67 -18.72 -9.74
CA VAL A 386 -25.41 -20.17 -9.67
C VAL A 386 -24.73 -20.56 -8.34
N TYR A 387 -23.88 -19.69 -7.80
CA TYR A 387 -23.16 -19.87 -6.53
C TYR A 387 -23.41 -18.69 -5.57
N PRO A 388 -24.59 -18.61 -4.92
CA PRO A 388 -24.92 -17.51 -4.01
C PRO A 388 -23.91 -17.20 -2.90
N PRO A 389 -23.15 -18.17 -2.33
CA PRO A 389 -22.13 -17.87 -1.33
C PRO A 389 -21.03 -16.90 -1.81
N TYR A 390 -20.83 -16.75 -3.11
CA TYR A 390 -19.89 -15.78 -3.67
C TYR A 390 -20.32 -14.32 -3.39
N GLY A 391 -21.59 -14.09 -3.07
CA GLY A 391 -22.09 -12.79 -2.64
C GLY A 391 -21.53 -12.33 -1.28
N ALA A 392 -20.97 -13.23 -0.47
CA ALA A 392 -20.41 -12.91 0.84
C ALA A 392 -18.97 -12.35 0.77
N PHE A 393 -18.30 -12.43 -0.38
CA PHE A 393 -16.94 -11.89 -0.54
C PHE A 393 -16.99 -10.38 -0.80
N TYR A 394 -16.12 -9.64 -0.10
CA TYR A 394 -15.89 -8.23 -0.36
C TYR A 394 -15.50 -7.99 -1.83
N ASP A 395 -16.16 -7.03 -2.48
CA ASP A 395 -15.98 -6.63 -3.89
C ASP A 395 -15.91 -7.78 -4.92
N ALA A 396 -16.53 -8.92 -4.62
CA ALA A 396 -16.45 -10.13 -5.45
C ALA A 396 -15.01 -10.67 -5.65
N ALA A 397 -14.11 -10.42 -4.70
CA ALA A 397 -12.75 -10.92 -4.71
C ALA A 397 -12.67 -12.38 -4.23
N PHE A 398 -12.94 -13.32 -5.14
CA PHE A 398 -12.92 -14.76 -4.84
C PHE A 398 -11.49 -15.30 -4.63
N TYR A 399 -11.33 -16.41 -3.91
CA TYR A 399 -10.01 -17.03 -3.71
C TYR A 399 -9.32 -17.45 -5.02
N ASN A 400 -10.10 -17.74 -6.07
CA ASN A 400 -9.65 -18.08 -7.41
C ASN A 400 -9.83 -16.91 -8.41
N VAL A 401 -9.90 -15.66 -7.91
CA VAL A 401 -10.12 -14.45 -8.73
C VAL A 401 -9.16 -14.36 -9.91
N LEU A 402 -7.91 -14.82 -9.77
CA LEU A 402 -6.94 -14.81 -10.87
C LEU A 402 -7.41 -15.63 -12.07
N ALA A 403 -8.02 -16.80 -11.85
CA ALA A 403 -8.54 -17.63 -12.93
C ALA A 403 -9.70 -16.92 -13.66
N TYR A 404 -10.59 -16.26 -12.91
CA TYR A 404 -11.66 -15.44 -13.49
C TYR A 404 -11.10 -14.23 -14.24
N GLN A 405 -10.10 -13.53 -13.70
CA GLN A 405 -9.44 -12.41 -14.36
C GLN A 405 -8.79 -12.86 -15.67
N VAL A 406 -8.04 -13.96 -15.68
CA VAL A 406 -7.43 -14.52 -16.90
C VAL A 406 -8.51 -14.91 -17.91
N ALA A 407 -9.57 -15.59 -17.47
CA ALA A 407 -10.67 -15.99 -18.35
C ALA A 407 -11.42 -14.78 -18.94
N LEU A 408 -11.70 -13.75 -18.13
CA LEU A 408 -12.35 -12.51 -18.55
C LEU A 408 -11.45 -11.67 -19.46
N LEU A 409 -10.13 -11.64 -19.21
CA LEU A 409 -9.16 -10.99 -20.09
C LEU A 409 -9.05 -11.71 -21.43
N ALA A 410 -9.03 -13.04 -21.43
CA ALA A 410 -9.00 -13.84 -22.65
C ALA A 410 -10.30 -13.69 -23.47
N LEU A 411 -11.45 -13.78 -22.80
CA LEU A 411 -12.75 -13.53 -23.42
C LEU A 411 -12.84 -12.10 -23.94
N GLY A 412 -12.37 -11.13 -23.16
CA GLY A 412 -12.37 -9.75 -23.56
C GLY A 412 -11.46 -9.49 -24.76
N GLY A 413 -10.26 -10.08 -24.78
CA GLY A 413 -9.36 -10.04 -25.93
C GLY A 413 -10.00 -10.65 -27.17
N ALA A 414 -10.73 -11.76 -27.03
CA ALA A 414 -11.46 -12.41 -28.13
C ALA A 414 -12.62 -11.54 -28.64
N LEU A 415 -13.46 -11.00 -27.75
CA LEU A 415 -14.58 -10.12 -28.10
C LEU A 415 -14.10 -8.83 -28.75
N PHE A 416 -13.07 -8.21 -28.19
CA PHE A 416 -12.46 -7.00 -28.74
C PHE A 416 -11.89 -7.28 -30.12
N THR A 417 -11.17 -8.40 -30.29
CA THR A 417 -10.62 -8.81 -31.60
C THR A 417 -11.72 -9.09 -32.61
N ALA A 418 -12.79 -9.79 -32.23
CA ALA A 418 -13.92 -10.09 -33.12
C ALA A 418 -14.66 -8.82 -33.54
N TYR A 419 -14.92 -7.92 -32.57
CA TYR A 419 -15.57 -6.65 -32.83
C TYR A 419 -14.75 -5.75 -33.76
N TYR A 420 -13.46 -5.57 -33.50
CA TYR A 420 -12.59 -4.79 -34.37
C TYR A 420 -12.35 -5.46 -35.72
N GLY A 421 -12.29 -6.79 -35.77
CA GLY A 421 -12.20 -7.55 -37.01
C GLY A 421 -13.47 -7.47 -37.87
N TRP A 422 -14.63 -7.22 -37.26
CA TRP A 422 -15.88 -6.96 -37.97
C TRP A 422 -15.97 -5.53 -38.53
N LEU A 423 -15.39 -4.55 -37.83
CA LEU A 423 -15.34 -3.15 -38.28
C LEU A 423 -14.31 -2.87 -39.39
N SER A 424 -13.28 -3.72 -39.50
CA SER A 424 -12.20 -3.63 -40.49
C SER A 424 -12.52 -4.40 -41.76
#